data_AF-A0A8D1HQV2-F1
#
_entry.id   AF-A0A8D1HQV2-F1
#
_cell.length_a   1.000
_cell.length_b   1.000
_cell.length_c   1.000
_cell.angle_alpha   90.00
_cell.angle_beta   90.00
_cell.angle_gamma   90.00
#
_symmetry.space_group_name_H-M   'P 1'
#
loop_
_entity.id
_entity.type
_entity.pdbx_description
1 polymer ?
#
loop_
_entity_poly.entity_id
_entity_poly.type
_entity_poly.pdbx_seq_one_letter_code
_entity_poly.pdbx_strand_id
1 'polypeptide(L)'
;FSLLKYLAKLFIRKKQQEVVGFLEANKIDFKEFDIAGDEDNRRWMRENVPGEKKPQNGIPLPPQIFNEEQYCGDFDSFFSAKEENIIYSFLGLAPPPGSKARYSIGAAPACP
;
A
#
# COMPACT_ATOMS: atom_id res chain seq x y z
N PHE A 1 -33.02 3.00 3.89
CA PHE A 1 -32.15 3.02 2.70
C PHE A 1 -30.69 2.96 3.12
N SER A 2 -29.99 1.86 2.82
CA SER A 2 -28.56 1.67 3.10
C SER A 2 -27.82 1.49 1.78
N LEU A 3 -27.46 2.60 1.13
CA LEU A 3 -26.67 2.59 -0.10
C LEU A 3 -25.19 2.91 0.19
N LEU A 4 -24.92 3.69 1.25
CA LEU A 4 -23.57 4.15 1.60
C LEU A 4 -22.62 3.00 1.99
N LYS A 5 -23.12 1.98 2.71
CA LYS A 5 -22.32 0.80 3.10
C LYS A 5 -21.90 -0.04 1.89
N TYR A 6 -22.78 -0.21 0.90
CA TYR A 6 -22.48 -0.97 -0.32
C TYR A 6 -21.51 -0.22 -1.22
N LEU A 7 -21.69 1.11 -1.36
CA LEU A 7 -20.77 1.96 -2.12
C LEU A 7 -19.37 2.00 -1.49
N ALA A 8 -19.27 2.08 -0.15
CA ALA A 8 -17.99 2.03 0.56
C ALA A 8 -17.26 0.69 0.30
N LYS A 9 -17.98 -0.44 0.36
CA LYS A 9 -17.40 -1.76 0.07
C LYS A 9 -16.92 -1.88 -1.38
N LEU A 10 -17.69 -1.36 -2.34
CA LEU A 10 -17.30 -1.34 -3.76
C LEU A 10 -16.07 -0.46 -4.00
N PHE A 11 -16.00 0.70 -3.35
CA PHE A 11 -14.88 1.64 -3.47
C PHE A 11 -13.59 1.05 -2.89
N ILE A 12 -13.66 0.45 -1.69
CA ILE A 12 -12.54 -0.27 -1.08
C ILE A 12 -12.03 -1.37 -2.01
N ARG A 13 -12.94 -2.18 -2.55
CA ARG A 13 -12.57 -3.26 -3.49
C ARG A 13 -11.86 -2.72 -4.73
N LYS A 14 -12.34 -1.62 -5.31
CA LYS A 14 -11.71 -0.99 -6.48
C LYS A 14 -10.30 -0.49 -6.15
N LYS A 15 -10.10 0.15 -5.00
CA LYS A 15 -8.78 0.58 -4.52
C LYS A 15 -7.82 -0.59 -4.37
N GLN A 16 -8.26 -1.70 -3.77
CA GLN A 16 -7.46 -2.92 -3.65
C GLN A 16 -7.08 -3.50 -5.02
N GLN A 17 -8.04 -3.62 -5.94
CA GLN A 17 -7.80 -4.13 -7.29
C GLN A 17 -6.82 -3.28 -8.09
N GLU A 18 -6.83 -1.95 -7.89
CA GLU A 18 -5.87 -1.08 -8.57
C GLU A 18 -4.45 -1.26 -8.04
N VAL A 19 -4.27 -1.43 -6.73
CA VAL A 19 -2.95 -1.75 -6.15
C VAL A 19 -2.46 -3.11 -6.66
N VAL A 20 -3.29 -4.15 -6.54
CA VAL A 20 -2.96 -5.51 -7.01
C VAL A 20 -2.63 -5.52 -8.49
N GLY A 21 -3.49 -4.94 -9.34
CA GLY A 21 -3.28 -4.91 -10.78
C GLY A 21 -2.02 -4.14 -11.19
N PHE A 22 -1.62 -3.11 -10.43
CA PHE A 22 -0.34 -2.44 -10.63
C PHE A 22 0.84 -3.36 -10.30
N LEU A 23 0.82 -4.04 -9.16
CA LEU A 23 1.91 -4.95 -8.75
C LEU A 23 2.08 -6.09 -9.76
N GLU A 24 0.97 -6.71 -10.19
CA GLU A 24 0.95 -7.74 -11.23
C GLU A 24 1.51 -7.23 -12.56
N ALA A 25 1.05 -6.06 -13.04
CA ALA A 25 1.50 -5.49 -14.31
C ALA A 25 3.00 -5.16 -14.32
N ASN A 26 3.57 -4.82 -13.16
CA ASN A 26 4.99 -4.53 -12.98
C ASN A 26 5.81 -5.77 -12.55
N LYS A 27 5.18 -6.95 -12.44
CA LYS A 27 5.82 -8.20 -12.00
C LYS A 27 6.51 -8.06 -10.64
N ILE A 28 5.88 -7.33 -9.73
CA ILE A 28 6.32 -7.21 -8.34
C ILE A 28 5.67 -8.34 -7.57
N ASP A 29 6.47 -9.14 -6.86
CA ASP A 29 5.94 -10.21 -6.00
C ASP A 29 5.26 -9.61 -4.77
N PHE A 30 4.07 -10.12 -4.43
CA PHE A 30 3.31 -9.68 -3.25
C PHE A 30 2.48 -10.82 -2.68
N LYS A 31 2.00 -10.63 -1.45
CA LYS A 31 1.04 -11.52 -0.80
C LYS A 31 -0.16 -10.71 -0.32
N GLU A 32 -1.36 -11.20 -0.63
CA GLU A 32 -2.59 -10.65 -0.08
C GLU A 32 -2.86 -11.25 1.30
N PHE A 33 -3.18 -10.37 2.25
CA PHE A 33 -3.66 -10.76 3.57
C PHE A 33 -5.11 -10.31 3.69
N ASP A 34 -6.05 -11.25 3.66
CA ASP A 34 -7.46 -10.95 3.87
C ASP A 34 -7.66 -10.50 5.32
N ILE A 35 -8.34 -9.37 5.53
CA ILE A 35 -8.70 -8.85 6.85
C ILE A 35 -10.20 -8.91 7.11
N ALA A 36 -10.99 -9.29 6.11
CA ALA A 36 -12.44 -9.40 6.23
C ALA A 36 -12.83 -10.74 6.87
N GLY A 37 -12.16 -11.83 6.48
CA GLY A 37 -12.36 -13.17 7.01
C GLY A 37 -11.38 -13.61 8.10
N ASP A 38 -10.24 -12.92 8.25
CA ASP A 38 -9.18 -13.27 9.21
C ASP A 38 -8.99 -12.17 10.26
N GLU A 39 -9.24 -12.52 11.52
CA GLU A 39 -9.18 -11.57 12.63
C GLU A 39 -7.74 -11.21 13.02
N ASP A 40 -6.80 -12.12 12.85
CA ASP A 40 -5.39 -11.91 13.21
C ASP A 40 -4.74 -10.94 12.22
N ASN A 41 -4.97 -11.11 10.91
CA ASN A 41 -4.53 -10.14 9.91
C ASN A 41 -5.16 -8.77 10.14
N ARG A 42 -6.46 -8.73 10.50
CA ARG A 42 -7.17 -7.48 10.79
C ARG A 42 -6.60 -6.77 12.02
N ARG A 43 -6.25 -7.50 13.07
CA ARG A 43 -5.59 -6.97 14.28
C ARG A 43 -4.21 -6.45 13.93
N TRP A 44 -3.39 -7.29 13.30
CA TRP A 44 -2.03 -6.97 12.91
C TRP A 44 -1.96 -5.71 12.06
N MET A 45 -2.83 -5.57 11.05
CA MET A 45 -2.89 -4.36 10.22
C MET A 45 -3.17 -3.11 11.06
N ARG A 46 -4.12 -3.16 12.01
CA ARG A 46 -4.46 -1.98 12.84
C ARG A 46 -3.37 -1.61 13.83
N GLU A 47 -2.58 -2.57 14.29
CA GLU A 47 -1.47 -2.37 15.21
C GLU A 47 -0.23 -1.82 14.50
N ASN A 48 0.05 -2.30 13.27
CA ASN A 48 1.27 -1.95 12.52
C ASN A 48 1.12 -0.73 11.61
N VAL A 49 -0.09 -0.22 11.37
CA VAL A 49 -0.24 1.13 10.78
C VAL A 49 0.24 2.17 11.82
N PRO A 50 1.20 3.05 11.48
CA PRO A 50 1.70 4.09 12.39
C PRO A 50 0.59 5.04 12.85
N GLY A 51 0.65 5.50 14.11
CA GLY A 51 -0.41 6.30 14.73
C GLY A 51 -0.71 7.60 13.97
N GLU A 52 0.33 8.27 13.50
CA GLU A 52 0.26 9.49 12.67
C GLU A 52 -0.31 9.26 11.27
N LYS A 53 -0.35 8.00 10.82
CA LYS A 53 -0.95 7.58 9.54
C LYS A 53 -2.36 7.03 9.70
N LYS A 54 -2.86 6.88 10.93
CA LYS A 54 -4.25 6.47 11.18
C LYS A 54 -5.20 7.63 10.88
N PRO A 55 -6.43 7.34 10.40
CA PRO A 55 -7.44 8.38 10.23
C PRO A 55 -7.78 9.02 11.58
N GLN A 56 -7.96 10.35 11.61
CA GLN A 56 -8.29 11.10 12.84
C GLN A 56 -9.50 10.53 13.58
N ASN A 57 -10.51 10.09 12.83
CA ASN A 57 -11.70 9.42 13.34
C ASN A 57 -11.88 8.08 12.63
N GLY A 58 -11.55 6.98 13.29
CA GLY A 58 -11.86 5.63 12.82
C GLY A 58 -10.67 4.67 12.83
N ILE A 59 -10.81 3.59 12.06
CA ILE A 59 -9.77 2.57 11.89
C ILE A 59 -9.17 2.68 10.49
N PRO A 60 -7.89 2.29 10.30
CA PRO A 60 -7.32 2.18 8.96
C PRO A 60 -8.15 1.19 8.12
N LEU A 61 -8.44 1.57 6.88
CA LEU A 61 -9.20 0.78 5.91
C LEU A 61 -8.26 0.26 4.82
N PRO A 62 -8.50 -0.93 4.26
CA PRO A 62 -7.66 -1.45 3.18
C PRO A 62 -7.86 -0.68 1.87
N PRO A 63 -6.89 -0.73 0.93
CA PRO A 63 -5.59 -1.41 1.05
C PRO A 63 -4.62 -0.68 1.98
N GLN A 64 -3.82 -1.45 2.72
CA GLN A 64 -2.67 -0.98 3.49
C GLN A 64 -1.45 -1.75 3.00
N ILE A 65 -0.41 -1.03 2.59
CA ILE A 65 0.74 -1.61 1.89
C ILE A 65 1.91 -1.64 2.85
N PHE A 66 2.50 -2.83 2.96
CA PHE A 66 3.67 -3.09 3.76
C PHE A 66 4.71 -3.76 2.88
N ASN A 67 5.96 -3.38 3.06
CA ASN A 67 7.10 -4.16 2.61
C ASN A 67 7.62 -4.94 3.82
N GLU A 68 7.29 -6.22 3.88
CA GLU A 68 7.47 -7.06 5.07
C GLU A 68 6.75 -6.44 6.30
N GLU A 69 7.51 -5.99 7.30
CA GLU A 69 6.98 -5.32 8.50
C GLU A 69 6.98 -3.79 8.37
N GLN A 70 7.62 -3.24 7.34
CA GLN A 70 7.73 -1.80 7.14
C GLN A 70 6.46 -1.25 6.47
N TYR A 71 5.79 -0.32 7.15
CA TYR A 71 4.64 0.38 6.58
C TYR A 71 5.07 1.31 5.43
N CYS A 72 4.55 1.06 4.22
CA CYS A 72 4.76 1.93 3.06
C CYS A 72 3.71 3.05 3.03
N GLY A 73 2.43 2.68 3.17
CA GLY A 73 1.32 3.63 3.11
C GLY A 73 -0.02 3.00 2.79
N ASP A 74 -1.04 3.85 2.70
CA ASP A 74 -2.38 3.51 2.26
C ASP A 74 -2.54 3.71 0.74
N PHE A 75 -3.78 3.57 0.25
CA PHE A 75 -4.09 3.79 -1.16
C PHE A 75 -3.72 5.19 -1.65
N ASP A 76 -4.02 6.22 -0.86
CA ASP A 76 -3.84 7.61 -1.32
C ASP A 76 -2.34 7.91 -1.44
N SER A 77 -1.53 7.42 -0.48
CA SER A 77 -0.07 7.49 -0.54
C SER A 77 0.51 6.73 -1.75
N PHE A 78 -0.01 5.53 -2.04
CA PHE A 78 0.37 4.75 -3.22
C PHE A 78 0.05 5.48 -4.52
N PHE A 79 -1.14 6.09 -4.59
CA PHE A 79 -1.60 6.83 -5.77
C PHE A 79 -0.72 8.07 -6.01
N SER A 80 -0.45 8.87 -4.98
CA SER A 80 0.48 10.00 -5.07
C SER A 80 1.87 9.56 -5.52
N ALA A 81 2.41 8.47 -4.94
CA ALA A 81 3.71 7.95 -5.34
C ALA A 81 3.77 7.48 -6.81
N LYS A 82 2.65 6.94 -7.32
CA LYS A 82 2.50 6.57 -8.74
C LYS A 82 2.49 7.81 -9.64
N GLU A 83 1.74 8.85 -9.29
CA GLU A 83 1.70 10.11 -10.05
C GLU A 83 3.05 10.84 -10.07
N GLU A 84 3.76 10.83 -8.94
CA GLU A 84 5.08 11.45 -8.78
C GLU A 84 6.22 10.59 -9.36
N ASN A 85 5.92 9.40 -9.90
CA ASN A 85 6.92 8.44 -10.39
C ASN A 85 7.96 8.07 -9.31
N ILE A 86 7.55 7.95 -8.05
CA ILE A 86 8.40 7.48 -6.94
C ILE A 86 7.89 6.14 -6.36
N ILE A 87 7.03 5.44 -7.10
CA ILE A 87 6.32 4.26 -6.61
C ILE A 87 7.24 3.13 -6.13
N TYR A 88 8.37 2.89 -6.80
CA TYR A 88 9.33 1.88 -6.34
C TYR A 88 9.99 2.29 -5.01
N SER A 89 10.31 3.58 -4.85
CA SER A 89 10.81 4.10 -3.57
C SER A 89 9.77 4.02 -2.47
N PHE A 90 8.49 4.28 -2.78
CA PHE A 90 7.37 4.11 -1.84
C PHE A 90 7.23 2.66 -1.37
N LEU A 91 7.38 1.70 -2.28
CA LEU A 91 7.36 0.27 -1.97
C LEU A 91 8.65 -0.21 -1.28
N GLY A 92 9.66 0.64 -1.11
CA GLY A 92 10.97 0.25 -0.58
C GLY A 92 11.76 -0.68 -1.52
N LEU A 93 11.51 -0.60 -2.82
CA LEU A 93 12.13 -1.43 -3.86
C LEU A 93 13.09 -0.61 -4.74
N ALA A 94 14.07 -1.29 -5.31
CA ALA A 94 14.88 -0.71 -6.37
C ALA A 94 14.05 -0.59 -7.66
N PRO A 95 14.07 0.57 -8.35
CA PRO A 95 13.39 0.70 -9.63
C PRO A 95 14.01 -0.21 -10.70
N PRO A 96 13.21 -0.82 -11.59
CA PRO A 96 13.74 -1.67 -12.65
C PRO A 96 14.58 -0.86 -13.65
N PRO A 97 15.58 -1.49 -14.29
CA PRO A 97 16.44 -0.82 -15.26
C PRO A 97 15.63 -0.15 -16.38
N GLY A 98 15.88 1.13 -16.63
CA GLY A 98 15.20 1.90 -17.68
C GLY A 98 13.83 2.48 -17.29
N SER A 99 13.38 2.31 -16.05
CA SER A 99 12.16 2.97 -15.56
C SER A 99 12.38 4.47 -15.32
N LYS A 100 11.32 5.28 -15.54
CA LYS A 100 11.32 6.72 -15.21
C LYS A 100 11.19 6.99 -13.71
N ALA A 101 11.07 5.94 -12.90
CA ALA A 101 10.84 6.08 -11.49
C ALA A 101 12.10 6.57 -10.77
N ARG A 102 11.98 7.66 -10.00
CA ARG A 102 13.11 8.22 -9.26
C ARG A 102 13.30 7.44 -7.96
N TYR A 103 14.52 6.96 -7.72
CA TYR A 103 14.95 6.47 -6.42
C TYR A 103 15.54 7.64 -5.65
N SER A 104 14.85 8.14 -4.62
CA SER A 104 15.45 9.09 -3.68
C SER A 104 16.31 8.31 -2.68
N ILE A 105 17.63 8.28 -2.94
CA ILE A 105 18.63 7.69 -2.05
C ILE A 105 18.65 8.48 -0.74
N GLY A 106 17.98 7.96 0.28
CA GLY A 106 18.14 8.35 1.68
C GLY A 106 18.98 7.36 2.48
N ALA A 107 19.82 6.55 1.83
CA ALA A 107 20.95 5.77 2.36
C ALA A 107 21.26 4.66 1.35
N ALA A 108 22.29 4.83 0.54
CA ALA A 108 22.91 3.67 -0.10
C ALA A 108 23.70 2.94 0.99
N PRO A 109 23.51 1.63 1.22
CA PRO A 109 24.61 0.85 1.77
C PRO A 109 25.73 0.89 0.73
N ALA A 110 26.91 1.37 1.14
CA ALA A 110 28.11 1.27 0.34
C ALA A 110 28.33 -0.21 0.02
N CYS A 111 28.25 -0.58 -1.26
CA CYS A 111 28.76 -1.87 -1.70
C CYS A 111 30.29 -1.83 -1.58
N PRO A 112 30.94 -2.91 -1.10
CA PRO A 112 32.37 -3.09 -1.24
C PRO A 112 32.79 -3.24 -2.71
#